data_AF-A0A926BW88-F1
#
_entry.id   AF-A0A926BW88-F1
#
_cell.length_a   1.000
_cell.length_b   1.000
_cell.length_c   1.000
_cell.angle_alpha   90.00
_cell.angle_beta   90.00
_cell.angle_gamma   90.00
#
_symmetry.space_group_name_H-M   'P 1'
#
loop_
_entity.id
_entity.type
_entity.pdbx_description
1 polymer ?
#
loop_
_entity_poly.entity_id
_entity_poly.type
_entity_poly.pdbx_seq_one_letter_code
_entity_poly.pdbx_strand_id
1 'polypeptide(L)'
;DPIVAIAVAINILVTGFGLLGESVRGLMNVADQPTLERTVEALNRIRRSELIDVHRLRAWRAGEWRFIDFHLTIPRDYTLERAHEIQHDVHDAICDEFHGQAEVMIHLDPSVDRSCAICGQLDCERVECNNERKRGFTLERSVDEPRGPAGYHQH
;
A
#
# COMPACT_ATOMS: atom_id res chain seq x y z
N ASP A 1 5.34 47.29 29.67
CA ASP A 1 5.59 46.32 30.74
C ASP A 1 6.38 45.13 30.19
N PRO A 2 7.67 44.97 30.54
CA PRO A 2 8.54 43.93 29.98
C PRO A 2 7.97 42.51 30.13
N ILE A 3 7.25 42.26 31.22
CA ILE A 3 6.63 40.97 31.52
C ILE A 3 5.53 40.61 30.52
N VAL A 4 4.70 41.59 30.15
CA VAL A 4 3.61 41.41 29.17
C VAL A 4 4.18 41.12 27.78
N ALA A 5 5.28 41.77 27.40
CA ALA A 5 5.94 41.51 26.13
C ALA A 5 6.50 40.07 26.04
N ILE A 6 7.09 39.57 27.12
CA ILE A 6 7.61 38.19 27.19
C ILE A 6 6.46 37.18 27.10
N ALA A 7 5.35 37.42 27.79
CA ALA A 7 4.18 36.54 27.74
C ALA A 7 3.58 36.44 26.32
N VAL A 8 3.46 37.58 25.62
CA VAL A 8 2.98 37.62 24.23
C VAL A 8 3.95 36.89 23.29
N ALA A 9 5.25 37.08 23.45
CA ALA A 9 6.26 36.40 22.64
C ALA A 9 6.19 34.87 22.80
N ILE A 10 6.04 34.37 24.03
CA ILE A 10 5.87 32.93 24.30
C ILE A 10 4.60 32.39 23.64
N ASN A 11 3.48 33.12 23.74
CA ASN A 11 2.20 32.69 23.14
C ASN A 11 2.28 32.61 21.61
N ILE A 12 2.96 33.58 20.98
CA ILE A 12 3.20 33.58 19.52
C ILE A 12 4.12 32.42 19.13
N LEU A 13 5.18 32.14 19.90
CA LEU A 13 6.07 31.01 19.65
C LEU A 13 5.33 29.67 19.74
N VAL A 14 4.52 29.46 20.79
CA VAL A 14 3.75 28.22 20.96
C VAL A 14 2.76 28.01 19.81
N THR A 15 2.03 29.06 19.44
CA THR A 15 1.04 29.00 18.35
C THR A 15 1.74 28.80 17.00
N GLY A 16 2.85 29.49 16.76
CA GLY A 16 3.66 29.36 15.55
C GLY A 16 4.28 27.97 15.40
N PHE A 17 4.78 27.37 16.48
CA PHE A 17 5.31 26.01 16.46
C PHE A 17 4.23 24.96 16.16
N GLY A 18 3.00 25.15 16.65
CA GLY A 18 1.87 24.27 16.30
C GLY A 18 1.54 24.29 14.81
N LEU A 19 1.40 25.49 14.23
CA LEU A 19 1.07 25.69 12.82
C LEU A 19 2.18 25.22 11.87
N LEU A 20 3.45 25.46 12.23
CA LEU A 20 4.60 24.96 11.47
C LEU A 20 4.67 23.44 11.54
N GLY A 21 4.38 22.84 12.70
CA GLY A 21 4.32 21.38 12.85
C GLY A 21 3.23 20.72 12.00
N GLU A 22 2.04 21.32 11.92
CA GLU A 22 0.96 20.85 11.04
C GLU A 22 1.30 20.98 9.55
N SER A 23 1.88 22.12 9.16
CA SER A 23 2.29 22.36 7.77
C SER A 23 3.41 21.42 7.33
N VAL A 24 4.38 21.14 8.20
CA VAL A 24 5.47 20.20 7.93
C VAL A 24 4.99 18.76 7.95
N ARG A 25 4.01 18.39 8.79
CA ARG A 25 3.38 17.05 8.76
C ARG A 25 2.55 16.80 7.50
N GLY A 26 2.00 17.84 6.88
CA GLY A 26 1.36 17.73 5.55
C GLY A 26 2.36 17.54 4.40
N LEU A 27 3.62 17.97 4.58
CA LEU A 27 4.70 17.83 3.59
C LEU A 27 5.58 16.58 3.81
N MET A 28 5.80 16.19 5.07
CA MET A 28 6.39 14.90 5.39
C MET A 28 5.33 13.86 5.08
N ASN A 29 5.64 13.08 4.07
CA ASN A 29 4.98 11.86 3.59
C ASN A 29 4.81 10.80 4.70
N VAL A 30 4.17 11.17 5.82
CA VAL A 30 3.72 10.26 6.87
C VAL A 30 2.65 9.44 6.19
N ALA A 31 3.07 8.26 5.74
CA ALA A 31 2.22 7.28 5.12
C ALA A 31 0.92 7.24 5.92
N ASP A 32 -0.20 7.57 5.28
CA ASP A 32 -1.47 7.71 6.00
C ASP A 32 -1.89 6.32 6.46
N GLN A 33 -1.45 5.97 7.67
CA GLN A 33 -1.58 4.65 8.26
C GLN A 33 -3.03 4.13 8.18
N PRO A 34 -4.07 4.94 8.46
CA PRO A 34 -5.45 4.50 8.28
C PRO A 34 -5.81 4.17 6.83
N THR A 35 -5.33 4.94 5.85
CA THR A 35 -5.57 4.63 4.43
C THR A 35 -4.82 3.36 4.03
N LEU A 36 -3.59 3.15 4.50
CA LEU A 36 -2.86 1.92 4.22
C LEU A 36 -3.57 0.68 4.77
N GLU A 37 -3.99 0.72 6.05
CA GLU A 37 -4.69 -0.39 6.71
C GLU A 37 -5.99 -0.73 5.97
N ARG A 38 -6.81 0.28 5.67
CA ARG A 38 -8.07 0.10 4.92
C ARG A 38 -7.84 -0.41 3.49
N THR A 39 -6.77 0.03 2.83
CA THR A 39 -6.40 -0.47 1.50
C THR A 39 -6.06 -1.96 1.57
N VAL A 40 -5.26 -2.37 2.56
CA VAL A 40 -4.90 -3.78 2.77
C VAL A 40 -6.12 -4.62 3.11
N GLU A 41 -7.06 -4.11 3.91
CA GLU A 41 -8.34 -4.77 4.18
C GLU A 41 -9.18 -4.94 2.92
N ALA A 42 -9.29 -3.90 2.09
CA ALA A 42 -10.00 -3.95 0.81
C ALA A 42 -9.41 -5.00 -0.14
N LEU A 43 -8.09 -5.01 -0.29
CA LEU A 43 -7.35 -6.00 -1.07
C LEU A 43 -7.56 -7.43 -0.55
N ASN A 44 -7.64 -7.61 0.77
CA ASN A 44 -7.91 -8.92 1.37
C ASN A 44 -9.33 -9.43 1.10
N ARG A 45 -10.33 -8.55 1.00
CA ARG A 45 -11.72 -8.96 0.70
C ARG A 45 -11.89 -9.47 -0.73
N ILE A 46 -11.14 -8.91 -1.68
CA ILE A 46 -11.16 -9.34 -3.09
C ILE A 46 -10.10 -10.40 -3.41
N ARG A 47 -9.39 -10.89 -2.39
CA ARG A 47 -8.23 -11.77 -2.56
C ARG A 47 -8.61 -13.04 -3.32
N ARG A 48 -7.88 -13.31 -4.39
CA ARG A 48 -8.00 -14.49 -5.24
C ARG A 48 -6.61 -14.98 -5.65
N SER A 49 -6.50 -16.22 -6.14
CA SER A 49 -5.21 -16.89 -6.43
C SER A 49 -4.33 -16.15 -7.45
N GLU A 50 -4.95 -15.31 -8.27
CA GLU A 50 -4.30 -14.46 -9.27
C GLU A 50 -3.69 -13.16 -8.69
N LEU A 51 -4.05 -12.77 -7.46
CA LEU A 51 -3.41 -11.65 -6.75
C LEU A 51 -2.31 -12.22 -5.83
N ILE A 52 -1.09 -12.32 -6.36
CA ILE A 52 -0.02 -13.09 -5.73
C ILE A 52 0.63 -12.32 -4.59
N ASP A 53 0.98 -11.06 -4.82
CA ASP A 53 1.68 -10.22 -3.86
C ASP A 53 1.34 -8.75 -4.09
N VAL A 54 1.35 -7.97 -3.02
CA VAL A 54 1.20 -6.52 -3.04
C VAL A 54 2.40 -5.96 -2.31
N HIS A 55 3.14 -5.07 -2.96
CA HIS A 55 4.40 -4.52 -2.45
C HIS A 55 4.56 -3.05 -2.84
N ARG A 56 5.48 -2.35 -2.17
CA ARG A 56 5.71 -0.90 -2.31
C ARG A 56 4.44 -0.04 -2.17
N LEU A 57 3.49 -0.48 -1.33
CA LEU A 57 2.28 0.25 -1.02
C LEU A 57 2.60 1.57 -0.31
N ARG A 58 2.09 2.66 -0.88
CA ARG A 58 2.21 4.01 -0.37
C ARG A 58 0.84 4.67 -0.40
N ALA A 59 0.57 5.47 0.62
CA ALA A 59 -0.63 6.26 0.66
C ALA A 59 -0.38 7.63 1.30
N TRP A 60 -0.98 8.67 0.73
CA TRP A 60 -1.02 10.00 1.31
C TRP A 60 -2.40 10.64 1.07
N ARG A 61 -2.66 11.76 1.74
CA ARG A 61 -3.94 12.45 1.70
C ARG A 61 -3.79 13.90 1.28
N ALA A 62 -4.76 14.41 0.53
CA ALA A 62 -4.95 15.84 0.31
C ALA A 62 -6.42 16.20 0.55
N GLY A 63 -6.70 16.75 1.74
CA GLY A 63 -8.07 16.96 2.20
C GLY A 63 -8.84 15.64 2.32
N GLU A 64 -9.94 15.54 1.60
CA GLU A 64 -10.80 14.34 1.56
C GLU A 64 -10.30 13.26 0.59
N TRP A 65 -9.38 13.60 -0.32
CA TRP A 65 -8.85 12.66 -1.30
C TRP A 65 -7.70 11.83 -0.73
N ARG A 66 -7.68 10.55 -1.11
CA ARG A 66 -6.61 9.59 -0.82
C ARG A 66 -5.89 9.24 -2.10
N PHE A 67 -4.58 9.22 -2.05
CA PHE A 67 -3.75 8.81 -3.17
C PHE A 67 -3.02 7.55 -2.76
N ILE A 68 -3.17 6.50 -3.55
CA ILE A 68 -2.69 5.16 -3.24
C ILE A 68 -1.88 4.66 -4.43
N ASP A 69 -0.64 4.24 -4.19
CA ASP A 69 0.26 3.70 -5.21
C ASP A 69 0.85 2.38 -4.70
N PHE A 70 0.82 1.34 -5.53
CA PHE A 70 1.43 0.05 -5.21
C PHE A 70 1.72 -0.79 -6.44
N HIS A 71 2.50 -1.84 -6.22
CA HIS A 71 2.74 -2.89 -7.18
C HIS A 71 1.91 -4.13 -6.84
N LEU A 72 1.35 -4.76 -7.86
CA LEU A 72 0.57 -5.98 -7.77
C LEU A 72 1.21 -7.07 -8.64
N THR A 73 1.61 -8.17 -8.00
CA THR A 73 2.14 -9.33 -8.72
C THR A 73 1.00 -10.22 -9.22
N ILE A 74 0.99 -10.51 -10.52
CA ILE A 74 0.02 -11.41 -11.17
C ILE A 74 0.72 -12.53 -11.97
N PRO A 75 0.02 -13.62 -12.34
CA PRO A 75 0.61 -14.67 -13.17
C PRO A 75 1.15 -14.13 -14.51
N ARG A 76 2.39 -14.52 -14.85
CA ARG A 76 3.08 -14.09 -16.07
C ARG A 76 2.39 -14.53 -17.37
N ASP A 77 1.66 -15.63 -17.33
CA ASP A 77 0.98 -16.22 -18.48
C ASP A 77 -0.35 -15.56 -18.82
N TYR A 78 -0.75 -14.52 -18.08
CA TYR A 78 -1.99 -13.78 -18.36
C TYR A 78 -1.83 -12.86 -19.57
N THR A 79 -2.90 -12.76 -20.36
CA THR A 79 -2.94 -11.80 -21.47
C THR A 79 -3.03 -10.37 -20.94
N LEU A 80 -2.71 -9.39 -21.79
CA LEU A 80 -2.82 -7.98 -21.46
C LEU A 80 -4.26 -7.60 -21.09
N GLU A 81 -5.25 -8.17 -21.77
CA GLU A 81 -6.67 -7.96 -21.47
C GLU A 81 -7.00 -8.44 -20.05
N ARG A 82 -6.54 -9.64 -19.67
CA ARG A 82 -6.77 -10.16 -18.32
C ARG A 82 -6.07 -9.32 -17.25
N ALA A 83 -4.87 -8.82 -17.55
CA ALA A 83 -4.14 -7.91 -16.67
C ALA A 83 -4.93 -6.60 -16.45
N HIS A 84 -5.51 -6.03 -17.51
CA HIS A 84 -6.38 -4.84 -17.40
C HIS A 84 -7.65 -5.10 -16.60
N GLU A 85 -8.31 -6.25 -16.80
CA GLU A 85 -9.48 -6.64 -15.99
C GLU A 85 -9.14 -6.71 -14.50
N ILE A 86 -8.01 -7.35 -14.15
CA ILE A 86 -7.54 -7.43 -12.77
C ILE A 86 -7.27 -6.03 -12.21
N GLN A 87 -6.60 -5.18 -12.99
CA GLN A 87 -6.31 -3.81 -12.59
C GLN A 87 -7.59 -3.03 -12.30
N HIS A 88 -8.61 -3.12 -13.16
CA HIS A 88 -9.90 -2.48 -12.95
C HIS A 88 -10.63 -3.03 -11.71
N ASP A 89 -10.72 -4.36 -11.56
CA ASP A 89 -11.36 -4.98 -10.40
C ASP A 89 -10.74 -4.52 -9.07
N VAL A 90 -9.40 -4.46 -9.02
CA VAL A 90 -8.66 -4.04 -7.83
C VAL A 90 -8.81 -2.54 -7.60
N HIS A 91 -8.72 -1.74 -8.67
CA HIS A 91 -8.92 -0.30 -8.63
C HIS A 91 -10.30 0.05 -8.05
N ASP A 92 -11.36 -0.54 -8.61
CA ASP A 92 -12.74 -0.23 -8.23
C ASP A 92 -13.02 -0.65 -6.77
N ALA A 93 -12.50 -1.81 -6.34
CA ALA A 93 -12.63 -2.26 -4.96
C ALA A 93 -11.97 -1.31 -3.94
N ILE A 94 -10.84 -0.69 -4.29
CA ILE A 94 -10.17 0.29 -3.43
C ILE A 94 -10.92 1.63 -3.48
N CYS A 95 -11.35 2.07 -4.66
CA CYS A 95 -12.14 3.29 -4.82
C CYS A 95 -13.46 3.21 -4.02
N ASP A 96 -14.14 2.06 -4.04
CA ASP A 96 -15.37 1.83 -3.28
C ASP A 96 -15.14 1.87 -1.76
N GLU A 97 -14.01 1.34 -1.26
CA GLU A 97 -13.64 1.44 0.16
C GLU A 97 -13.55 2.91 0.63
N PHE A 98 -13.19 3.82 -0.26
CA PHE A 98 -13.08 5.24 0.03
C PHE A 98 -14.22 6.08 -0.58
N HIS A 99 -15.36 5.46 -0.89
CA HIS A 99 -16.55 6.13 -1.42
C HIS A 99 -16.28 7.01 -2.66
N GLY A 100 -15.37 6.55 -3.53
CA GLY A 100 -14.95 7.28 -4.73
C GLY A 100 -14.01 8.46 -4.48
N GLN A 101 -13.53 8.66 -3.24
CA GLN A 101 -12.58 9.71 -2.87
C GLN A 101 -11.14 9.18 -2.78
N ALA A 102 -10.76 8.36 -3.77
CA ALA A 102 -9.42 7.82 -3.90
C ALA A 102 -8.96 7.87 -5.37
N GLU A 103 -7.67 8.16 -5.55
CA GLU A 103 -6.94 8.00 -6.79
C GLU A 103 -5.97 6.84 -6.59
N VAL A 104 -6.06 5.80 -7.42
CA VAL A 104 -5.32 4.55 -7.24
C VAL A 104 -4.45 4.26 -8.47
N MET A 105 -3.14 4.20 -8.27
CA MET A 105 -2.18 3.79 -9.29
C MET A 105 -1.67 2.38 -8.98
N ILE A 106 -1.84 1.47 -9.94
CA ILE A 106 -1.47 0.06 -9.80
C ILE A 106 -0.45 -0.27 -10.87
N HIS A 107 0.75 -0.68 -10.44
CA HIS A 107 1.78 -1.22 -11.32
C HIS A 107 1.70 -2.74 -11.31
N LEU A 108 1.51 -3.36 -12.48
CA LEU A 108 1.44 -4.82 -12.58
C LEU A 108 2.83 -5.41 -12.81
N ASP A 109 3.24 -6.31 -11.91
CA ASP A 109 4.49 -7.06 -12.01
C ASP A 109 4.21 -8.54 -12.37
N PRO A 110 4.89 -9.13 -13.37
CA PRO A 110 4.70 -10.53 -13.70
C PRO A 110 5.43 -11.45 -12.71
N SER A 111 4.78 -12.53 -12.28
CA SER A 111 5.41 -13.56 -11.43
C SER A 111 6.67 -14.18 -12.08
N VAL A 112 7.66 -14.56 -11.27
CA VAL A 112 8.84 -15.33 -11.75
C VAL A 112 8.56 -16.83 -11.80
N ASP A 113 9.12 -17.53 -12.79
CA ASP A 113 8.90 -18.96 -13.00
C ASP A 113 9.47 -19.86 -11.89
N ARG A 114 8.63 -20.80 -11.42
CA ARG A 114 8.89 -22.08 -10.74
C ARG A 114 10.13 -22.19 -9.83
N SER A 115 10.03 -21.64 -8.62
CA SER A 115 10.49 -22.35 -7.41
C SER A 115 9.54 -22.04 -6.24
N CYS A 116 8.72 -23.02 -5.84
CA CYS A 116 7.65 -22.95 -4.81
C CYS A 116 6.64 -21.76 -4.88
N ALA A 117 6.69 -20.91 -5.91
CA ALA A 117 5.81 -19.75 -6.10
C ALA A 117 4.51 -20.06 -6.87
N ILE A 118 4.34 -21.30 -7.35
CA ILE A 118 3.33 -21.66 -8.38
C ILE A 118 2.25 -22.64 -7.88
N CYS A 119 2.33 -23.28 -6.71
CA CYS A 119 1.24 -24.19 -6.32
C CYS A 119 0.03 -23.43 -5.76
N GLY A 120 -0.82 -22.92 -6.65
CA GLY A 120 -2.20 -22.52 -6.36
C GLY A 120 -3.12 -23.69 -5.97
N GLN A 121 -2.57 -24.69 -5.27
CA GLN A 121 -3.30 -25.85 -4.76
C GLN A 121 -3.60 -25.64 -3.28
N LEU A 122 -4.88 -25.72 -2.93
CA LEU A 122 -5.36 -25.62 -1.56
C LEU A 122 -4.77 -26.74 -0.67
N ASP A 123 -4.42 -27.89 -1.26
CA ASP A 123 -3.90 -29.09 -0.58
C ASP A 123 -2.49 -29.51 -1.08
N CYS A 124 -1.43 -28.96 -0.49
CA CYS A 124 -0.05 -29.39 -0.73
C CYS A 124 0.51 -30.07 0.54
N GLU A 125 0.83 -31.37 0.46
CA GLU A 125 1.31 -32.21 1.59
C GLU A 125 2.82 -32.09 1.87
N ARG A 126 3.52 -31.13 1.25
CA ARG A 126 4.96 -30.93 1.47
C ARG A 126 5.18 -29.90 2.59
N VAL A 127 5.56 -30.41 3.77
CA VAL A 127 5.69 -29.69 5.07
C VAL A 127 6.62 -28.46 5.03
N GLU A 128 7.46 -28.32 4.01
CA GLU A 128 8.51 -27.29 3.93
C GLU A 128 8.19 -26.11 2.98
N CYS A 129 7.05 -26.07 2.28
CA CYS A 129 6.70 -24.89 1.46
C CYS A 129 6.01 -23.84 2.35
N ASN A 130 6.75 -22.77 2.63
CA ASN A 130 6.50 -21.73 3.62
C ASN A 130 5.01 -21.29 3.74
N ASN A 131 4.40 -21.62 4.89
CA ASN A 131 3.02 -21.37 5.29
C ASN A 131 2.63 -19.86 5.37
N GLU A 132 3.58 -18.96 5.11
CA GLU A 132 3.42 -17.49 5.18
C GLU A 132 2.66 -16.87 4.01
N ARG A 133 2.53 -17.55 2.85
CA ARG A 133 1.79 -17.04 1.68
C ARG A 133 0.28 -17.32 1.75
N LYS A 134 -0.16 -18.27 2.59
CA LYS A 134 -1.60 -18.51 2.84
C LYS A 134 -2.24 -17.41 3.68
N ARG A 135 -1.45 -16.62 4.41
CA ARG A 135 -1.93 -15.49 5.22
C ARG A 135 -2.27 -14.29 4.31
N GLY A 136 -3.28 -13.50 4.70
CA GLY A 136 -3.70 -12.30 3.96
C GLY A 136 -2.57 -11.31 3.69
N PHE A 137 -2.80 -10.32 2.85
CA PHE A 137 -1.92 -9.16 2.76
C PHE A 137 -1.83 -8.52 4.15
N THR A 138 -0.62 -8.25 4.62
CA THR A 138 -0.38 -7.53 5.87
C THR A 138 0.31 -6.23 5.55
N LEU A 139 0.01 -5.20 6.35
CA LEU A 139 0.56 -3.87 6.11
C LEU A 139 2.09 -3.86 6.03
N GLU A 140 2.76 -4.48 7.00
CA GLU A 140 4.23 -4.56 7.07
C GLU A 140 4.83 -5.17 5.80
N ARG A 141 4.13 -6.12 5.17
CA ARG A 141 4.60 -6.77 3.94
C ARG A 141 4.30 -5.93 2.71
N SER A 142 3.16 -5.24 2.70
CA SER A 142 2.74 -4.45 1.56
C SER A 142 3.56 -3.19 1.36
N VAL A 143 4.13 -2.61 2.41
CA VAL A 143 5.01 -1.43 2.31
C VAL A 143 6.46 -1.76 1.88
N ASP A 144 6.86 -3.03 2.01
CA ASP A 144 8.21 -3.53 1.70
C ASP A 144 8.41 -3.83 0.20
N GLU A 145 9.66 -4.15 -0.19
CA GLU A 145 10.05 -4.62 -1.53
C GLU A 145 9.68 -6.11 -1.71
N PRO A 146 9.39 -6.62 -2.94
CA PRO A 146 8.86 -7.96 -3.10
C PRO A 146 9.90 -9.01 -2.70
N ARG A 147 9.47 -10.00 -1.91
CA ARG A 147 10.35 -11.08 -1.43
C ARG A 147 10.44 -12.19 -2.48
N GLY A 148 11.20 -11.93 -3.55
CA GLY A 148 11.66 -12.91 -4.54
C GLY A 148 13.12 -13.32 -4.30
N PRO A 149 13.63 -14.37 -4.97
CA PRO A 149 15.06 -14.69 -4.89
C PRO A 149 15.87 -13.46 -5.33
N ALA A 150 16.78 -13.01 -4.46
CA ALA A 150 17.61 -11.84 -4.67
C ALA A 150 18.36 -11.96 -6.00
N GLY A 151 18.01 -11.15 -7.00
CA GLY A 151 18.71 -11.19 -8.28
C GLY A 151 18.06 -10.53 -9.50
N TYR A 152 16.85 -9.96 -9.41
CA TYR A 152 16.18 -9.41 -10.60
C TYR A 152 15.62 -7.99 -10.43
N HIS A 153 16.13 -7.21 -9.49
CA HIS A 153 15.74 -5.80 -9.31
C HIS A 153 16.61 -4.87 -10.16
N GLN A 154 16.57 -5.01 -11.47
CA GLN A 154 16.99 -3.95 -12.40
C GLN A 154 16.14 -4.06 -13.66
N HIS A 155 15.14 -3.20 -13.80
CA HIS A 155 14.80 -2.44 -15.01
C HIS A 155 13.76 -1.37 -14.66
#